data_AF-A0A8T4FCR4-F1
#
_entry.id   AF-A0A8T4FCR4-F1
#
_cell.length_a   1.000
_cell.length_b   1.000
_cell.length_c   1.000
_cell.angle_alpha   90.00
_cell.angle_beta   90.00
_cell.angle_gamma   90.00
#
_symmetry.space_group_name_H-M   'P 1'
#
loop_
_entity.id
_entity.type
_entity.pdbx_description
1 polymer ?
#
loop_
_entity_poly.entity_id
_entity_poly.type
_entity_poly.pdbx_seq_one_letter_code
_entity_poly.pdbx_strand_id
1 'polypeptide(L)'
;MTRIKKRVRKDGKTKTYRVQWCLGGTRTGEWQSETFDQKAEAVEERTRHDNQRDLTRHILPTFGELDLRRSEQPRPADSPQDSHRACRSQAQRKRGELRPGWACTSPASVWSGPISRPA
;
A
#
# COMPACT_ATOMS: atom_id res chain seq x y z
N MET A 1 20.68 2.23 4.88
CA MET A 1 20.74 3.17 6.03
C MET A 1 21.65 4.31 5.65
N THR A 2 21.24 5.56 5.85
CA THR A 2 21.96 6.75 5.34
C THR A 2 22.70 7.47 6.47
N ARG A 3 23.93 7.93 6.23
CA ARG A 3 24.83 8.46 7.27
C ARG A 3 25.62 9.65 6.74
N ILE A 4 25.86 10.67 7.56
CA ILE A 4 26.73 11.80 7.23
C ILE A 4 27.97 11.75 8.13
N LYS A 5 29.16 11.79 7.52
CA LYS A 5 30.46 11.87 8.20
C LYS A 5 31.08 13.22 7.94
N LYS A 6 31.39 13.97 8.99
CA LYS A 6 32.13 15.23 8.88
C LYS A 6 33.63 14.98 8.96
N ARG A 7 34.41 15.59 8.08
CA ARG A 7 35.88 15.61 8.13
C ARG A 7 36.35 17.06 8.12
N VAL A 8 37.37 17.34 8.94
CA VAL A 8 38.05 18.63 8.95
C VAL A 8 39.38 18.43 8.22
N ARG A 9 39.68 19.28 7.22
CA ARG A 9 40.95 19.22 6.50
C ARG A 9 42.08 19.81 7.36
N LYS A 10 43.34 19.61 6.93
CA LYS A 10 44.54 20.12 7.65
C LYS A 10 44.46 21.61 7.99
N ASP A 11 43.78 22.40 7.15
CA ASP A 11 43.65 23.84 7.31
C ASP A 11 42.63 24.27 8.38
N GLY A 12 41.91 23.32 9.01
CA GLY A 12 40.97 23.56 10.11
C GLY A 12 39.67 24.30 9.72
N LYS A 13 39.70 25.11 8.67
CA LYS A 13 38.60 25.94 8.16
C LYS A 13 37.68 25.16 7.23
N THR A 14 38.24 24.38 6.32
CA THR A 14 37.47 23.60 5.34
C THR A 14 36.89 22.35 5.99
N LYS A 15 35.56 22.30 6.06
CA LYS A 15 34.79 21.14 6.50
C LYS A 15 34.28 20.42 5.25
N THR A 16 34.49 19.13 5.19
CA THR A 16 33.98 18.29 4.11
C THR A 16 33.01 17.28 4.72
N TYR A 17 31.87 17.08 4.08
CA TYR A 17 30.79 16.20 4.53
C TYR A 17 30.71 15.02 3.56
N ARG A 18 30.85 13.79 4.07
CA ARG A 18 30.71 12.57 3.27
C ARG A 18 29.41 11.88 3.63
N VAL A 19 28.49 11.79 2.68
CA VAL A 19 27.25 11.04 2.82
C VAL A 19 27.53 9.60 2.41
N GLN A 20 26.99 8.64 3.15
CA GLN A 20 27.09 7.21 2.85
C GLN A 20 25.71 6.58 2.88
N TRP A 21 25.36 5.77 1.88
CA TRP A 21 24.09 5.07 1.76
C TRP A 21 24.28 3.66 1.20
N CYS A 22 23.25 2.82 1.30
CA CYS A 22 23.25 1.49 0.69
C CYS A 22 22.50 1.57 -0.64
N LEU A 23 23.10 1.03 -1.71
CA LEU A 23 22.46 0.92 -3.02
C LEU A 23 21.13 0.15 -2.91
N GLY A 24 20.08 0.66 -3.55
CA GLY A 24 18.73 0.06 -3.49
C GLY A 24 18.00 0.22 -2.16
N GLY A 25 18.55 0.96 -1.19
CA GLY A 25 17.88 1.24 0.10
C GLY A 25 17.79 0.04 1.05
N THR A 26 18.29 -1.13 0.66
CA THR A 26 18.26 -2.36 1.47
C THR A 26 19.31 -2.31 2.58
N ARG A 27 19.19 -3.19 3.59
CA ARG A 27 20.21 -3.33 4.65
C ARG A 27 21.45 -4.10 4.18
N THR A 28 21.33 -4.84 3.07
CA THR A 28 22.35 -5.72 2.49
C THR A 28 23.00 -5.14 1.24
N GLY A 29 22.52 -4.00 0.75
CA GLY A 29 23.04 -3.35 -0.46
C GLY A 29 24.44 -2.80 -0.29
N GLU A 30 25.15 -2.68 -1.41
CA GLU A 30 26.51 -2.16 -1.46
C GLU A 30 26.57 -0.71 -0.95
N TRP A 31 27.58 -0.41 -0.14
CA TRP A 31 27.77 0.94 0.39
C TRP A 31 28.31 1.88 -0.68
N GLN A 32 27.57 2.96 -0.90
CA GLN A 32 27.93 4.07 -1.76
C GLN A 32 28.27 5.29 -0.91
N SER A 33 29.03 6.22 -1.48
CA SER A 33 29.34 7.47 -0.79
C SER A 33 29.62 8.63 -1.73
N GLU A 34 29.24 9.82 -1.31
CA GLU A 34 29.49 11.07 -2.01
C GLU A 34 29.96 12.14 -1.03
N THR A 35 30.71 13.11 -1.53
CA THR A 35 31.40 14.10 -0.72
C THR A 35 30.97 15.50 -1.13
N PHE A 36 30.64 16.32 -0.13
CA PHE A 36 30.09 17.66 -0.28
C PHE A 36 30.90 18.65 0.55
N ASP A 37 31.01 19.89 0.09
CA ASP A 37 31.68 20.96 0.84
C ASP A 37 30.71 21.71 1.77
N GLN A 38 29.42 21.75 1.40
CA GLN A 38 28.39 22.41 2.21
C GLN A 38 27.61 21.40 3.07
N LYS A 39 27.24 21.83 4.28
CA LYS A 39 26.41 21.00 5.17
C LYS A 39 25.00 20.83 4.64
N ALA A 40 24.43 21.88 4.05
CA ALA A 40 23.06 21.89 3.54
C ALA A 40 22.90 20.84 2.43
N GLU A 41 23.79 20.85 1.44
CA GLU A 41 23.84 19.86 0.35
C GLU A 41 23.92 18.42 0.90
N ALA A 42 24.81 18.16 1.86
CA ALA A 42 24.93 16.83 2.47
C ALA A 42 23.65 16.37 3.22
N VAL A 43 22.88 17.31 3.78
CA VAL A 43 21.60 17.02 4.46
C VAL A 43 20.49 16.76 3.44
N GLU A 44 20.42 17.56 2.38
CA GLU A 44 19.48 17.35 1.27
C GLU A 44 19.71 15.98 0.64
N GLU A 45 20.97 15.63 0.38
CA GLU A 45 21.33 14.34 -0.19
C GLU A 45 20.94 13.17 0.71
N ARG A 46 21.22 13.29 2.00
CA ARG A 46 20.76 12.30 2.98
C ARG A 46 19.24 12.14 2.92
N THR A 47 18.52 13.25 2.90
CA THR A 47 17.05 13.27 2.89
C THR A 47 16.50 12.64 1.62
N ARG A 48 17.10 12.93 0.46
CA ARG A 48 16.78 12.31 -0.83
C ARG A 48 16.88 10.79 -0.76
N HIS A 49 17.96 10.25 -0.21
CA HIS A 49 18.15 8.81 -0.07
C HIS A 49 17.22 8.16 0.97
N ASP A 50 16.94 8.84 2.08
CA ASP A 50 15.98 8.36 3.07
C ASP A 50 14.56 8.28 2.46
N ASN A 51 14.14 9.31 1.71
CA ASN A 51 12.86 9.32 1.00
C ASN A 51 12.79 8.22 -0.06
N GLN A 52 13.83 8.04 -0.88
CA GLN A 52 13.87 6.98 -1.89
C GLN A 52 13.73 5.58 -1.27
N ARG A 53 14.40 5.35 -0.14
CA ARG A 53 14.28 4.10 0.59
C ARG A 53 12.85 3.87 1.06
N ASP A 54 12.25 4.88 1.67
CA ASP A 54 10.92 4.74 2.27
C ASP A 54 9.84 4.60 1.19
N LEU A 55 10.00 5.30 0.05
CA LEU A 55 9.20 5.07 -1.16
C LEU A 55 9.28 3.61 -1.62
N THR A 56 10.50 3.11 -1.82
CA THR A 56 10.73 1.74 -2.33
C THR A 56 10.21 0.68 -1.37
N ARG A 57 10.30 0.92 -0.06
CA ARG A 57 9.95 -0.06 0.96
C ARG A 57 8.48 -0.08 1.33
N HIS A 58 7.83 1.08 1.38
CA HIS A 58 6.51 1.21 1.99
C HIS A 58 5.44 1.63 0.99
N ILE A 59 5.78 2.52 0.07
CA ILE A 59 4.79 3.16 -0.81
C ILE A 59 4.65 2.38 -2.12
N LEU A 60 5.76 2.16 -2.84
CA LEU A 60 5.75 1.52 -4.15
C LEU A 60 5.23 0.07 -4.14
N PRO A 61 5.49 -0.78 -3.14
CA PRO A 61 4.93 -2.14 -3.13
C PRO A 61 3.40 -2.16 -3.03
N THR A 62 2.80 -1.12 -2.47
CA THR A 62 1.35 -1.04 -2.23
C THR A 62 0.63 -0.26 -3.32
N PHE A 63 1.27 0.79 -3.83
CA PHE A 63 0.63 1.77 -4.72
C PHE A 63 1.36 1.95 -6.06
N GLY A 64 2.44 1.23 -6.32
CA GLY A 64 3.26 1.40 -7.52
C GLY A 64 2.56 1.00 -8.83
N GLU A 65 1.62 0.06 -8.75
CA GLU A 65 0.80 -0.38 -9.90
C GLU A 65 -0.56 0.34 -9.96
N LEU A 66 -0.90 1.13 -8.94
CA LEU A 66 -2.19 1.82 -8.89
C LEU A 66 -2.16 3.01 -9.84
N ASP A 67 -2.91 2.91 -10.94
CA ASP A 67 -3.13 4.06 -11.82
C ASP A 67 -4.09 5.06 -11.15
N LEU A 68 -3.50 6.09 -10.54
CA LEU A 68 -4.24 7.16 -9.85
C LEU A 68 -5.10 8.03 -10.80
N ARG A 69 -4.91 7.93 -12.11
CA ARG A 69 -5.74 8.63 -13.11
C ARG A 69 -7.00 7.84 -13.45
N ARG A 70 -7.08 6.56 -13.05
CA ARG A 70 -8.25 5.72 -13.24
C ARG A 70 -9.30 6.07 -12.19
N SER A 71 -10.31 6.84 -12.60
CA SER A 71 -11.44 7.27 -11.75
C SER A 71 -12.39 6.14 -11.32
N GLU A 72 -12.15 4.91 -11.78
CA GLU A 72 -12.92 3.74 -11.37
C GLU A 72 -12.40 3.27 -10.00
N GLN A 73 -13.07 3.71 -8.93
CA GLN A 73 -12.93 3.06 -7.63
C GLN A 73 -13.15 1.55 -7.82
N PRO A 74 -12.30 0.67 -7.25
CA PRO A 74 -12.60 -0.76 -7.24
C PRO A 74 -13.97 -0.92 -6.61
N ARG A 75 -14.97 -1.27 -7.41
CA ARG A 75 -16.30 -1.58 -6.89
C ARG A 75 -16.11 -2.77 -5.96
N PRO A 76 -16.52 -2.69 -4.69
CA PRO A 76 -16.50 -3.88 -3.84
C PRO A 76 -17.34 -4.94 -4.55
N ALA A 77 -16.72 -6.08 -4.83
CA ALA A 77 -17.31 -7.18 -5.60
C ALA A 77 -18.61 -7.71 -4.99
N ASP A 78 -18.92 -7.34 -3.75
CA ASP A 78 -20.09 -7.76 -3.00
C ASP A 78 -20.89 -6.57 -2.47
N SER A 79 -21.20 -5.58 -3.32
CA SER A 79 -22.19 -4.57 -2.95
C SER A 79 -23.60 -5.19 -3.01
N PRO A 80 -24.32 -5.39 -1.89
CA PRO A 80 -25.61 -6.09 -1.87
C PRO A 80 -26.75 -5.35 -2.61
N GLN A 81 -26.47 -4.20 -3.20
CA GLN A 81 -27.44 -3.26 -3.75
C GLN A 81 -28.00 -3.69 -5.12
N ASP A 82 -27.31 -4.57 -5.85
CA ASP A 82 -27.78 -5.07 -7.14
C ASP A 82 -28.86 -6.16 -7.03
N SER A 83 -28.99 -6.80 -5.86
CA SER A 83 -30.03 -7.82 -5.62
C SER A 83 -31.45 -7.23 -5.58
N HIS A 84 -31.61 -5.99 -5.11
CA HIS A 84 -32.90 -5.31 -5.06
C HIS A 84 -33.42 -4.87 -6.44
N ARG A 85 -32.53 -4.66 -7.42
CA ARG A 85 -32.91 -4.25 -8.78
C ARG A 85 -33.37 -5.44 -9.63
N ALA A 86 -32.76 -6.61 -9.45
CA ALA A 86 -33.18 -7.85 -10.11
C ALA A 86 -34.56 -8.35 -9.62
N CYS A 87 -34.89 -8.11 -8.34
CA CYS A 87 -36.18 -8.55 -7.79
C CYS A 87 -37.37 -7.70 -8.29
N ARG A 88 -37.18 -6.41 -8.60
CA ARG A 88 -38.26 -5.56 -9.14
C ARG A 88 -38.60 -5.83 -10.61
N SER A 89 -37.64 -6.26 -11.43
CA SER A 89 -37.90 -6.55 -12.84
C SER A 89 -38.62 -7.89 -13.06
N GLN A 90 -38.46 -8.86 -12.15
CA GLN A 90 -39.24 -10.11 -12.19
C GLN A 90 -40.69 -9.93 -11.71
N ALA A 91 -40.95 -9.00 -10.79
CA ALA A 91 -42.29 -8.75 -10.26
C ALA A 91 -43.24 -8.05 -11.25
N GLN A 92 -42.72 -7.34 -12.26
CA GLN A 92 -43.56 -6.67 -13.26
C GLN A 92 -43.97 -7.56 -14.44
N ARG A 93 -43.23 -8.65 -14.73
CA ARG A 93 -43.60 -9.61 -15.78
C ARG A 93 -44.65 -10.65 -15.34
N LYS A 94 -44.88 -10.82 -14.03
CA LYS A 94 -45.83 -11.80 -13.47
C LYS A 94 -47.18 -11.21 -13.06
N ARG A 95 -47.66 -10.16 -13.74
CA ARG A 95 -49.02 -9.64 -13.56
C ARG A 95 -49.98 -10.20 -14.63
N GLY A 96 -49.87 -11.51 -14.92
CA GLY A 96 -50.60 -12.13 -16.01
C GLY A 96 -50.92 -13.63 -15.90
N GLU A 97 -50.42 -14.38 -14.91
CA GLU A 97 -50.74 -15.81 -14.84
C GLU A 97 -50.72 -16.34 -13.40
N LEU A 98 -51.91 -16.70 -12.94
CA LEU A 98 -52.15 -17.52 -11.75
C LEU A 98 -51.70 -18.95 -12.02
N ARG A 99 -50.72 -19.47 -11.26
CA ARG A 99 -50.80 -20.79 -10.60
C ARG A 99 -49.64 -21.06 -9.64
N PRO A 100 -49.87 -21.82 -8.56
CA PRO A 100 -48.98 -21.88 -7.41
C PRO A 100 -48.00 -23.04 -7.53
N GLY A 101 -46.84 -22.83 -6.96
CA GLY A 101 -45.87 -23.88 -6.73
C GLY A 101 -44.47 -23.36 -7.02
N TRP A 102 -43.70 -23.27 -5.96
CA TRP A 102 -42.43 -23.96 -5.74
C TRP A 102 -41.67 -23.15 -4.68
N ALA A 103 -41.30 -23.84 -3.62
CA ALA A 103 -40.80 -23.30 -2.36
C ALA A 103 -39.46 -22.60 -2.53
N CYS A 104 -39.31 -21.43 -1.91
CA CYS A 104 -38.00 -20.83 -1.66
C CYS A 104 -37.41 -21.47 -0.41
N THR A 105 -36.54 -22.45 -0.57
CA THR A 105 -35.65 -22.91 0.50
C THR A 105 -34.63 -21.82 0.80
N SER A 106 -34.73 -21.21 1.97
CA SER A 106 -33.65 -20.40 2.56
C SER A 106 -32.52 -21.33 3.02
N PRO A 107 -31.24 -21.06 2.73
CA PRO A 107 -30.18 -21.63 3.54
C PRO A 107 -30.03 -20.76 4.79
N ALA A 108 -30.52 -21.31 5.90
CA ALA A 108 -30.25 -20.82 7.24
C ALA A 108 -28.74 -20.81 7.51
N SER A 109 -28.28 -19.75 8.15
CA SER A 109 -26.95 -19.59 8.73
C SER A 109 -26.56 -20.78 9.60
N VAL A 110 -25.49 -21.50 9.24
CA VAL A 110 -24.82 -22.45 10.15
C VAL A 110 -23.59 -21.75 10.70
N TRP A 111 -23.73 -21.17 11.89
CA TRP A 111 -22.62 -20.83 12.78
C TRP A 111 -22.58 -21.88 13.88
N SER A 112 -21.55 -22.71 13.92
CA SER A 112 -21.16 -23.49 15.10
C SER A 112 -19.72 -23.98 14.93
N GLY A 113 -18.80 -23.38 15.69
CA GLY A 113 -17.47 -23.93 15.92
C GLY A 113 -17.16 -23.83 17.42
N PRO A 114 -16.81 -24.93 18.11
CA PRO A 114 -16.33 -24.86 19.48
C PRO A 114 -14.84 -24.46 19.52
N ILE A 115 -14.52 -23.50 20.39
CA ILE A 115 -13.16 -23.08 20.74
C ILE A 115 -12.66 -24.00 21.87
N SER A 116 -11.66 -24.82 21.62
CA SER A 116 -10.89 -25.50 22.66
C SER A 116 -9.67 -24.64 23.03
N ARG A 117 -9.57 -24.22 24.30
CA ARG A 117 -8.37 -23.60 24.90
C ARG A 117 -7.62 -24.65 25.72
N PRO A 118 -6.28 -24.69 25.66
CA PRO A 118 -5.48 -25.56 26.51
C PRO A 118 -5.33 -24.99 27.92
N ALA A 119 -5.22 -25.88 28.91
CA ALA A 119 -4.74 -25.61 30.26
C ALA A 119 -3.35 -26.23 30.44
#